data_AF-U3JC29-F1
#
_entry.id   AF-U3JC29-F1
#
_cell.length_a   1.000
_cell.length_b   1.000
_cell.length_c   1.000
_cell.angle_alpha   90.00
_cell.angle_beta   90.00
_cell.angle_gamma   90.00
#
_symmetry.space_group_name_H-M   'P 1'
#
loop_
_entity.id
_entity.type
_entity.pdbx_description
1 polymer ?
#
loop_
_entity_poly.entity_id
_entity_poly.type
_entity_poly.pdbx_seq_one_letter_code
_entity_poly.pdbx_strand_id
1 'polypeptide(L)'
;LFALAAAARANGLVNAGFVLYSRARRFALQLQAGSAPSLWKQLLSLASSAALMCAGIFLPFVLFQCYAYVRFCSPGTGLAPSVPEPLLQLARDKGYRVAGMAGAEPPWCSQRFPVVYSYVQDTYWNVGFLRYFELRQIPNFLLALPVTLLCSWAAWTYVSTNPRHCLTLGLERRKTEERGKARDGFCGPAAFVYVVHSTALLLFGFSCMHVQVLTRFLGSSSPILYWFPAYLLQEHEPLLWSAGTDNPKSGKPLLGKSASRCEKGTSDNPVVRLLLNWRSLTPLSKSILGFFLGYWLLGLILHCNFFPWT
;
A
#
# COMPACT_ATOMS: atom_id res chain seq x y z
N LEU A 1 0.67 -3.16 -14.98
CA LEU A 1 1.16 -2.54 -13.72
C LEU A 1 1.02 -3.48 -12.52
N PHE A 2 -0.18 -3.95 -12.13
CA PHE A 2 -0.30 -4.85 -10.96
C PHE A 2 0.47 -6.17 -11.07
N ALA A 3 0.49 -6.80 -12.26
CA ALA A 3 1.35 -7.97 -12.49
C ALA A 3 2.84 -7.65 -12.33
N LEU A 4 3.31 -6.49 -12.80
CA LEU A 4 4.70 -6.06 -12.63
C LEU A 4 5.02 -5.80 -11.14
N ALA A 5 4.07 -5.24 -10.38
CA ALA A 5 4.23 -5.08 -8.94
C ALA A 5 4.35 -6.45 -8.23
N ALA A 6 3.55 -7.44 -8.62
CA ALA A 6 3.63 -8.80 -8.11
C ALA A 6 4.92 -9.53 -8.54
N ALA A 7 5.44 -9.23 -9.73
CA ALA A 7 6.73 -9.72 -10.21
C ALA A 7 7.90 -9.15 -9.39
N ALA A 8 7.83 -7.86 -9.05
CA ALA A 8 8.87 -7.21 -8.25
C ALA A 8 8.84 -7.65 -6.79
N ARG A 9 7.65 -7.81 -6.18
CA ARG A 9 7.47 -8.20 -4.78
C ARG A 9 6.15 -8.95 -4.56
N ALA A 10 6.16 -9.95 -3.68
CA ALA A 10 4.98 -10.73 -3.31
C ALA A 10 3.82 -9.87 -2.76
N ASN A 11 4.11 -8.71 -2.15
CA ASN A 11 3.10 -7.74 -1.69
C ASN A 11 2.17 -7.27 -2.82
N GLY A 12 2.65 -7.29 -4.07
CA GLY A 12 1.85 -6.95 -5.24
C GLY A 12 0.66 -7.87 -5.49
N LEU A 13 0.64 -9.08 -4.91
CA LEU A 13 -0.51 -10.00 -4.98
C LEU A 13 -1.76 -9.40 -4.33
N VAL A 14 -1.60 -8.58 -3.27
CA VAL A 14 -2.71 -7.95 -2.56
C VAL A 14 -3.46 -6.96 -3.47
N ASN A 15 -2.84 -6.48 -4.56
CA ASN A 15 -3.50 -5.63 -5.55
C ASN A 15 -4.64 -6.35 -6.31
N ALA A 16 -4.70 -7.69 -6.28
CA ALA A 16 -5.85 -8.42 -6.76
C ALA A 16 -7.16 -7.98 -6.08
N GLY A 17 -7.08 -7.55 -4.81
CA GLY A 17 -8.21 -6.99 -4.07
C GLY A 17 -8.83 -5.76 -4.77
N PHE A 18 -8.04 -4.87 -5.36
CA PHE A 18 -8.56 -3.70 -6.09
C PHE A 18 -9.38 -4.13 -7.32
N VAL A 19 -8.90 -5.14 -8.03
CA VAL A 19 -9.57 -5.66 -9.21
C VAL A 19 -10.88 -6.35 -8.83
N LEU A 20 -10.84 -7.23 -7.83
CA LEU A 20 -12.02 -7.92 -7.31
C LEU A 20 -13.07 -6.92 -6.82
N TYR A 21 -12.65 -5.92 -6.05
CA TYR A 21 -13.53 -4.86 -5.57
C TYR A 21 -14.16 -4.04 -6.71
N SER A 22 -13.36 -3.60 -7.70
CA SER A 22 -13.89 -2.84 -8.85
C SER A 22 -14.96 -3.63 -9.61
N ARG A 23 -14.75 -4.93 -9.76
CA ARG A 23 -15.70 -5.83 -10.44
C ARG A 23 -16.94 -6.08 -9.61
N ALA A 24 -16.79 -6.38 -8.32
CA ALA A 24 -17.90 -6.54 -7.39
C ALA A 24 -18.76 -5.26 -7.31
N ARG A 25 -18.15 -4.09 -7.23
CA ARG A 25 -18.86 -2.79 -7.22
C ARG A 25 -19.66 -2.56 -8.49
N ARG A 26 -19.08 -2.78 -9.67
CA ARG A 26 -19.83 -2.66 -10.95
C ARG A 26 -21.02 -3.60 -11.00
N PHE A 27 -20.83 -4.84 -10.57
CA PHE A 27 -21.89 -5.83 -10.54
C PHE A 27 -23.02 -5.43 -9.57
N ALA A 28 -22.69 -5.01 -8.36
CA ALA A 28 -23.65 -4.55 -7.37
C ALA A 28 -24.47 -3.34 -7.87
N LEU A 29 -23.82 -2.37 -8.52
CA LEU A 29 -24.49 -1.21 -9.10
C LEU A 29 -25.39 -1.56 -10.29
N GLN A 30 -25.00 -2.53 -11.12
CA GLN A 30 -25.83 -3.04 -12.22
C GLN A 30 -27.08 -3.75 -11.71
N LEU A 31 -26.96 -4.58 -10.67
CA LEU A 31 -28.10 -5.23 -10.02
C LEU A 31 -29.10 -4.20 -9.47
N GLN A 32 -28.58 -3.14 -8.83
CA GLN A 32 -29.42 -2.06 -8.29
C GLN A 32 -30.05 -1.17 -9.38
N ALA A 33 -29.48 -1.14 -10.59
CA ALA A 33 -30.00 -0.36 -11.72
C ALA A 33 -31.15 -1.07 -12.47
N GLY A 34 -31.56 -2.27 -12.05
CA GLY A 34 -32.70 -2.99 -12.64
C GLY A 34 -32.51 -3.42 -14.10
N SER A 35 -31.27 -3.46 -14.60
CA SER A 35 -31.00 -3.97 -15.95
C SER A 35 -31.17 -5.49 -15.98
N ALA A 36 -32.11 -5.97 -16.78
CA ALA A 36 -32.56 -7.37 -16.83
C ALA A 36 -31.94 -8.25 -17.95
N PRO A 37 -30.60 -8.38 -18.10
CA PRO A 37 -30.05 -9.56 -18.76
C PRO A 37 -30.11 -10.77 -17.83
N SER A 38 -29.97 -11.97 -18.40
CA SER A 38 -29.76 -13.23 -17.67
C SER A 38 -28.65 -13.09 -16.62
N LEU A 39 -29.02 -12.97 -15.33
CA LEU A 39 -28.13 -12.77 -14.18
C LEU A 39 -26.96 -13.78 -14.16
N TRP A 40 -27.21 -15.02 -14.57
CA TRP A 40 -26.19 -16.06 -14.69
C TRP A 40 -25.07 -15.70 -15.70
N LYS A 41 -25.40 -15.11 -16.85
CA LYS A 41 -24.40 -14.70 -17.86
C LYS A 41 -23.53 -13.56 -17.34
N GLN A 42 -24.12 -12.62 -16.59
CA GLN A 42 -23.36 -11.54 -15.94
C GLN A 42 -22.44 -12.07 -14.85
N LEU A 43 -22.93 -13.01 -14.02
CA LEU A 43 -22.13 -13.66 -12.98
C LEU A 43 -20.95 -14.44 -13.59
N LEU A 44 -21.20 -15.19 -14.67
CA LEU A 44 -20.16 -15.93 -15.38
C LEU A 44 -19.13 -14.99 -16.04
N SER A 45 -19.58 -13.88 -16.62
CA SER A 45 -18.70 -12.85 -17.19
C SER A 45 -17.86 -12.16 -16.10
N LEU A 46 -18.46 -11.89 -14.95
CA LEU A 46 -17.80 -11.33 -13.78
C LEU A 46 -16.72 -12.28 -13.26
N ALA A 47 -17.09 -13.54 -13.03
CA ALA A 47 -16.21 -14.58 -12.50
C ALA A 47 -15.05 -14.86 -13.46
N SER A 48 -15.32 -15.05 -14.75
CA SER A 48 -14.28 -15.30 -15.75
C SER A 48 -13.32 -14.12 -15.90
N SER A 49 -13.84 -12.89 -15.90
CA SER A 49 -12.98 -11.71 -16.01
C SER A 49 -12.18 -11.45 -14.73
N ALA A 50 -12.77 -11.66 -13.55
CA ALA A 50 -12.07 -11.59 -12.27
C ALA A 50 -10.96 -12.66 -12.21
N ALA A 51 -11.27 -13.90 -12.57
CA ALA A 51 -10.32 -15.00 -12.62
C ALA A 51 -9.15 -14.71 -13.57
N LEU A 52 -9.42 -14.21 -14.78
CA LEU A 52 -8.38 -13.88 -15.76
C LEU A 52 -7.43 -12.79 -15.24
N MET A 53 -7.96 -11.73 -14.63
CA MET A 53 -7.12 -10.65 -14.10
C MET A 53 -6.34 -11.09 -12.85
N CYS A 54 -6.96 -11.86 -11.96
CA CYS A 54 -6.27 -12.46 -10.82
C CYS A 54 -5.16 -13.40 -11.29
N ALA A 55 -5.42 -14.26 -12.28
CA ALA A 55 -4.40 -15.12 -12.88
C ALA A 55 -3.24 -14.29 -13.43
N GLY A 56 -3.51 -13.19 -14.14
CA GLY A 56 -2.46 -12.28 -14.63
C GLY A 56 -1.62 -11.63 -13.51
N ILE A 57 -2.23 -11.30 -12.35
CA ILE A 57 -1.52 -10.74 -11.18
C ILE A 57 -0.68 -11.81 -10.48
N PHE A 58 -1.20 -13.03 -10.34
CA PHE A 58 -0.54 -14.12 -9.62
C PHE A 58 0.51 -14.83 -10.50
N LEU A 59 0.42 -14.73 -11.82
CA LEU A 59 1.29 -15.44 -12.76
C LEU A 59 2.79 -15.23 -12.46
N PRO A 60 3.32 -14.01 -12.29
CA PRO A 60 4.75 -13.83 -12.01
C PRO A 60 5.21 -14.49 -10.70
N PHE A 61 4.37 -14.44 -9.67
CA PHE A 61 4.66 -15.12 -8.41
C PHE A 61 4.68 -16.64 -8.60
N VAL A 62 3.69 -17.20 -9.28
CA VAL A 62 3.62 -18.65 -9.57
C VAL A 62 4.81 -19.09 -10.41
N LEU A 63 5.17 -18.34 -11.45
CA LEU A 63 6.35 -18.62 -12.28
C LEU A 63 7.63 -18.64 -11.43
N PHE A 64 7.78 -17.71 -10.50
CA PHE A 64 8.91 -17.70 -9.57
C PHE A 64 8.91 -18.92 -8.64
N GLN A 65 7.74 -19.33 -8.10
CA GLN A 65 7.65 -20.53 -7.28
C GLN A 65 8.02 -21.79 -8.07
N CYS A 66 7.53 -21.92 -9.31
CA CYS A 66 7.88 -23.04 -10.19
C CYS A 66 9.38 -23.06 -10.52
N TYR A 67 9.96 -21.90 -10.82
CA TYR A 67 11.40 -21.74 -11.04
C TYR A 67 12.20 -22.20 -9.81
N ALA A 68 11.82 -21.74 -8.61
CA ALA A 68 12.47 -22.14 -7.38
C ALA A 68 12.30 -23.64 -7.09
N TYR A 69 11.13 -24.21 -7.35
CA TYR A 69 10.86 -25.63 -7.18
C TYR A 69 11.77 -26.49 -8.07
N VAL A 70 11.84 -26.19 -9.37
CA VAL A 70 12.74 -26.91 -10.30
C VAL A 70 14.20 -26.78 -9.85
N ARG A 71 14.59 -25.61 -9.31
CA ARG A 71 15.97 -25.38 -8.90
C ARG A 71 16.35 -26.11 -7.60
N PHE A 72 15.47 -26.15 -6.60
CA PHE A 72 15.78 -26.67 -5.26
C PHE A 72 15.26 -28.09 -5.00
N CYS A 73 14.20 -28.52 -5.69
CA CYS A 73 13.50 -29.80 -5.47
C CYS A 73 13.68 -30.80 -6.62
N SER A 74 14.45 -30.47 -7.67
CA SER A 74 14.76 -31.40 -8.75
C SER A 74 16.27 -31.57 -8.89
N PRO A 75 16.89 -32.47 -8.10
CA PRO A 75 18.35 -32.62 -8.01
C PRO A 75 19.04 -33.15 -9.28
N GLY A 76 18.29 -33.47 -10.36
CA GLY A 76 18.82 -34.09 -11.59
C GLY A 76 18.97 -33.18 -12.81
N THR A 77 18.45 -31.95 -12.81
CA THR A 77 18.68 -31.02 -13.92
C THR A 77 20.03 -30.33 -13.70
N GLY A 78 21.06 -30.71 -14.45
CA GLY A 78 22.43 -30.16 -14.42
C GLY A 78 22.58 -28.64 -14.68
N LEU A 79 21.50 -27.86 -14.56
CA LEU A 79 21.51 -26.40 -14.48
C LEU A 79 21.83 -25.96 -13.06
N ALA A 80 22.99 -26.37 -12.51
CA ALA A 80 23.51 -25.76 -11.30
C ALA A 80 24.41 -24.57 -11.65
N PRO A 81 23.90 -23.31 -11.73
CA PRO A 81 24.77 -22.15 -11.75
C PRO A 81 25.77 -22.25 -10.61
N SER A 82 27.05 -22.10 -10.96
CA SER A 82 28.14 -21.91 -10.02
C SER A 82 27.82 -20.72 -9.15
N VAL A 83 27.36 -20.98 -7.92
CA VAL A 83 27.09 -19.93 -6.95
C VAL A 83 28.45 -19.31 -6.56
N PRO A 84 28.63 -17.99 -6.68
CA PRO A 84 29.88 -17.33 -6.31
C PRO A 84 30.30 -17.67 -4.87
N GLU A 85 31.59 -17.85 -4.64
CA GLU A 85 32.13 -18.22 -3.31
C GLU A 85 31.69 -17.27 -2.17
N PRO A 86 31.58 -15.93 -2.36
CA PRO A 86 31.07 -15.05 -1.31
C PRO A 86 29.65 -15.39 -0.86
N LEU A 87 28.79 -15.86 -1.78
CA LEU A 87 27.42 -16.27 -1.45
C LEU A 87 27.38 -17.66 -0.80
N LEU A 88 28.32 -18.55 -1.16
CA LEU A 88 28.48 -19.83 -0.48
C LEU A 88 28.96 -19.64 0.95
N GLN A 89 29.92 -18.73 1.18
CA GLN A 89 30.37 -18.39 2.53
C GLN A 89 29.22 -17.81 3.36
N LEU A 90 28.47 -16.85 2.81
CA LEU A 90 27.28 -16.31 3.47
C LEU A 90 26.25 -17.41 3.79
N ALA A 91 26.03 -18.35 2.88
CA ALA A 91 25.12 -19.45 3.10
C ALA A 91 25.60 -20.37 4.23
N ARG A 92 26.90 -20.66 4.33
CA ARG A 92 27.47 -21.43 5.45
C ARG A 92 27.31 -20.67 6.77
N ASP A 93 27.63 -19.38 6.79
CA ASP A 93 27.58 -18.54 8.00
C ASP A 93 26.14 -18.38 8.54
N LYS A 94 25.15 -18.31 7.63
CA LYS A 94 23.73 -18.16 7.97
C LYS A 94 22.97 -19.49 8.03
N GLY A 95 23.60 -20.61 7.73
CA GLY A 95 22.95 -21.92 7.66
C GLY A 95 21.90 -22.04 6.54
N TYR A 96 22.07 -21.31 5.43
CA TYR A 96 21.15 -21.37 4.29
C TYR A 96 21.42 -22.58 3.41
N ARG A 97 20.33 -23.20 2.94
CA ARG A 97 20.41 -24.26 1.93
C ARG A 97 20.66 -23.68 0.54
N VAL A 98 21.55 -24.32 -0.23
CA VAL A 98 21.97 -23.85 -1.57
C VAL A 98 21.44 -24.77 -2.68
N ALA A 99 21.03 -24.12 -3.77
CA ALA A 99 20.74 -24.68 -5.09
C ALA A 99 21.69 -25.78 -5.60
N GLY A 100 21.28 -27.05 -5.68
CA GLY A 100 22.01 -28.08 -6.43
C GLY A 100 23.27 -28.64 -5.74
N MET A 101 23.41 -28.44 -4.43
CA MET A 101 24.38 -29.18 -3.63
C MET A 101 23.82 -30.57 -3.30
N ALA A 102 24.66 -31.60 -3.38
CA ALA A 102 24.31 -32.97 -2.99
C ALA A 102 24.00 -33.01 -1.48
N GLY A 103 22.71 -32.87 -1.14
CA GLY A 103 22.21 -32.82 0.22
C GLY A 103 20.72 -33.17 0.26
N ALA A 104 20.19 -33.33 1.48
CA ALA A 104 18.78 -33.65 1.67
C ALA A 104 17.89 -32.53 1.10
N GLU A 105 16.87 -32.94 0.34
CA GLU A 105 15.89 -32.01 -0.23
C GLU A 105 15.29 -31.11 0.87
N PRO A 106 15.03 -29.84 0.58
CA PRO A 106 14.31 -28.97 1.50
C PRO A 106 12.94 -29.57 1.88
N PRO A 107 12.51 -29.47 3.16
CA PRO A 107 11.27 -30.09 3.62
C PRO A 107 10.02 -29.47 2.97
N TRP A 108 10.13 -28.28 2.39
CA TRP A 108 9.03 -27.67 1.63
C TRP A 108 8.79 -28.32 0.27
N CYS A 109 9.75 -29.10 -0.26
CA CYS A 109 9.59 -29.82 -1.52
C CYS A 109 8.54 -30.96 -1.42
N SER A 110 8.42 -31.59 -0.25
CA SER A 110 7.48 -32.69 0.01
C SER A 110 6.12 -32.22 0.54
N GLN A 111 5.90 -30.91 0.67
CA GLN A 111 4.62 -30.37 1.12
C GLN A 111 3.57 -30.42 0.00
N ARG A 112 2.29 -30.53 0.38
CA ARG A 112 1.14 -30.53 -0.55
C ARG A 112 1.13 -29.30 -1.48
N PHE A 113 1.60 -28.16 -0.98
CA PHE A 113 1.78 -26.93 -1.75
C PHE A 113 3.22 -26.43 -1.53
N PRO A 114 4.17 -26.75 -2.42
CA PRO A 114 5.58 -26.44 -2.21
C PRO A 114 5.86 -24.96 -2.52
N VAL A 115 5.65 -24.10 -1.52
CA VAL A 115 5.84 -22.64 -1.64
C VAL A 115 7.11 -22.23 -0.92
N VAL A 116 8.19 -21.97 -1.67
CA VAL A 116 9.49 -21.57 -1.09
C VAL A 116 9.37 -20.28 -0.27
N TYR A 117 8.50 -19.37 -0.67
CA TYR A 117 8.32 -18.09 0.02
C TYR A 117 7.88 -18.27 1.48
N SER A 118 6.88 -19.11 1.73
CA SER A 118 6.40 -19.41 3.09
C SER A 118 7.47 -20.12 3.92
N TYR A 119 8.21 -21.05 3.31
CA TYR A 119 9.32 -21.74 3.98
C TYR A 119 10.44 -20.78 4.40
N VAL A 120 10.84 -19.86 3.52
CA VAL A 120 11.88 -18.87 3.81
C VAL A 120 11.43 -17.90 4.91
N GLN A 121 10.19 -17.43 4.84
CA GLN A 121 9.62 -16.54 5.85
C GLN A 121 9.61 -17.17 7.25
N ASP A 122 9.21 -18.44 7.34
CA ASP A 122 9.16 -19.15 8.61
C ASP A 122 10.57 -19.54 9.10
N THR A 123 11.33 -20.27 8.28
CA THR A 123 12.60 -20.91 8.68
C THR A 123 13.74 -19.92 8.89
N TYR A 124 13.89 -18.95 7.99
CA TYR A 124 15.05 -18.05 7.99
C TYR A 124 14.75 -16.67 8.53
N TRP A 125 13.51 -16.19 8.37
CA TRP A 125 13.14 -14.86 8.82
C TRP A 125 12.34 -14.85 10.12
N ASN A 126 11.87 -16.01 10.60
CA ASN A 126 11.01 -16.13 11.78
C ASN A 126 9.79 -15.18 11.74
N VAL A 127 9.17 -15.07 10.58
CA VAL A 127 7.97 -14.27 10.35
C VAL A 127 6.74 -15.10 10.73
N GLY A 128 5.83 -14.51 11.49
CA GLY A 128 4.61 -15.19 11.93
C GLY A 128 3.78 -14.31 12.85
N PHE A 129 2.54 -14.73 13.12
CA PHE A 129 1.62 -13.98 13.97
C PHE A 129 2.21 -13.78 15.38
N LEU A 130 2.41 -12.51 15.73
CA LEU A 130 2.95 -11.99 16.99
C LEU A 130 4.35 -12.49 17.39
N ARG A 131 5.07 -13.20 16.50
CA ARG A 131 6.41 -13.74 16.80
C ARG A 131 7.47 -12.67 17.05
N TYR A 132 7.25 -11.45 16.56
CA TYR A 132 8.17 -10.33 16.71
C TYR A 132 7.94 -9.48 17.98
N PHE A 133 6.89 -9.77 18.76
CA PHE A 133 6.50 -8.97 19.92
C PHE A 133 7.35 -9.32 21.15
N GLU A 134 8.61 -8.89 21.10
CA GLU A 134 9.57 -9.03 22.22
C GLU A 134 9.96 -7.65 22.76
N LEU A 135 10.23 -7.55 24.06
CA LEU A 135 10.65 -6.29 24.71
C LEU A 135 11.95 -5.72 24.11
N ARG A 136 12.83 -6.58 23.60
CA ARG A 136 14.09 -6.16 22.95
C ARG A 136 13.84 -5.37 21.66
N GLN A 137 12.65 -5.51 21.05
CA GLN A 137 12.28 -4.86 19.79
C GLN A 137 11.63 -3.50 19.99
N ILE A 138 11.44 -3.00 21.22
CA ILE A 138 10.83 -1.68 21.50
C ILE A 138 11.40 -0.55 20.62
N PRO A 139 12.73 -0.43 20.41
CA PRO A 139 13.26 0.62 19.53
C PRO A 139 12.70 0.58 18.11
N ASN A 140 12.42 -0.63 17.59
CA ASN A 140 11.87 -0.81 16.24
C ASN A 140 10.39 -0.45 16.17
N PHE A 141 9.63 -0.71 17.24
CA PHE A 141 8.26 -0.22 17.38
C PHE A 141 8.20 1.30 17.42
N LEU A 142 9.13 1.95 18.15
CA LEU A 142 9.24 3.41 18.18
C LEU A 142 9.57 3.98 16.79
N LEU A 143 10.43 3.32 16.02
CA LEU A 143 10.76 3.75 14.66
C LEU A 143 9.55 3.67 13.70
N ALA A 144 8.73 2.63 13.83
CA ALA A 144 7.52 2.47 13.01
C ALA A 144 6.33 3.30 13.50
N LEU A 145 6.39 3.83 14.73
CA LEU A 145 5.29 4.52 15.40
C LEU A 145 4.67 5.64 14.55
N PRO A 146 5.43 6.58 13.93
CA PRO A 146 4.83 7.69 13.19
C PRO A 146 3.95 7.22 12.02
N VAL A 147 4.40 6.18 11.29
CA VAL A 147 3.65 5.64 10.15
C VAL A 147 2.43 4.85 10.61
N THR A 148 2.57 4.05 11.67
CA THR A 148 1.42 3.30 12.23
C THR A 148 0.34 4.24 12.75
N LEU A 149 0.71 5.33 13.43
CA LEU A 149 -0.22 6.35 13.91
C LEU A 149 -0.89 7.08 12.75
N LEU A 150 -0.14 7.53 11.73
CA LEU A 150 -0.70 8.21 10.57
C LEU A 150 -1.70 7.32 9.82
N CYS A 151 -1.37 6.06 9.55
CA CYS A 151 -2.28 5.14 8.86
C CYS A 151 -3.50 4.78 9.71
N SER A 152 -3.34 4.63 11.03
CA SER A 152 -4.46 4.38 11.95
C SER A 152 -5.40 5.59 12.02
N TRP A 153 -4.82 6.80 12.08
CA TRP A 153 -5.59 8.04 12.09
C TRP A 153 -6.31 8.29 10.76
N ALA A 154 -5.67 7.95 9.64
CA ALA A 154 -6.29 7.99 8.32
C ALA A 154 -7.53 7.09 8.25
N ALA A 155 -7.40 5.85 8.75
CA ALA A 155 -8.50 4.89 8.81
C ALA A 155 -9.63 5.38 9.73
N TRP A 156 -9.29 5.84 10.95
CA TRP A 156 -10.25 6.38 11.90
C TRP A 156 -11.03 7.57 11.33
N THR A 157 -10.33 8.53 10.72
CA THR A 157 -10.92 9.74 10.13
C THR A 157 -11.89 9.37 9.00
N TYR A 158 -11.51 8.43 8.13
CA TYR A 158 -12.39 8.00 7.05
C TYR A 158 -13.65 7.28 7.57
N VAL A 159 -13.48 6.33 8.49
CA VAL A 159 -14.58 5.51 9.04
C VAL A 159 -15.56 6.35 9.83
N SER A 160 -15.07 7.27 10.66
CA SER A 160 -15.92 8.19 11.43
C SER A 160 -16.68 9.17 10.54
N THR A 161 -16.09 9.61 9.43
CA THR A 161 -16.73 10.53 8.48
C THR A 161 -17.74 9.85 7.56
N ASN A 162 -17.52 8.57 7.20
CA ASN A 162 -18.33 7.82 6.24
C ASN A 162 -18.79 6.43 6.76
N PRO A 163 -19.41 6.32 7.96
CA PRO A 163 -19.69 5.03 8.60
C PRO A 163 -20.61 4.14 7.77
N ARG A 164 -21.66 4.72 7.16
CA ARG A 164 -22.56 3.97 6.28
C ARG A 164 -21.88 3.45 5.01
N HIS A 165 -20.96 4.22 4.43
CA HIS A 165 -20.23 3.79 3.24
C HIS A 165 -19.28 2.63 3.57
N CYS A 166 -18.66 2.65 4.75
CA CYS A 166 -17.87 1.53 5.26
C CYS A 166 -18.72 0.29 5.51
N LEU A 167 -19.91 0.45 6.12
CA LEU A 167 -20.83 -0.66 6.38
C LEU A 167 -21.36 -1.30 5.09
N THR A 168 -21.63 -0.52 4.05
CA THR A 168 -22.10 -1.02 2.74
C THR A 168 -20.96 -1.36 1.79
N LEU A 169 -19.71 -1.27 2.26
CA LEU A 169 -18.49 -1.46 1.46
C LEU A 169 -18.48 -0.64 0.16
N GLY A 170 -19.17 0.50 0.13
CA GLY A 170 -19.32 1.33 -1.08
C GLY A 170 -20.05 0.64 -2.25
N LEU A 171 -20.80 -0.43 -1.98
CA LEU A 171 -21.57 -1.18 -2.97
C LEU A 171 -22.98 -0.62 -3.21
N GLU A 172 -23.44 0.28 -2.34
CA GLU A 172 -24.77 0.91 -2.45
C GLU A 172 -24.74 2.16 -3.33
N ARG A 173 -25.68 2.28 -4.28
CA ARG A 173 -25.84 3.45 -5.15
C ARG A 173 -26.41 4.62 -4.34
N ARG A 174 -25.62 5.68 -4.17
CA ARG A 174 -26.07 6.89 -3.48
C ARG A 174 -26.67 7.88 -4.48
N LYS A 175 -27.94 8.28 -4.29
CA LYS A 175 -28.58 9.40 -5.04
C LYS A 175 -27.77 10.72 -4.99
N THR A 176 -26.91 10.89 -4.00
CA THR A 176 -26.02 12.07 -3.87
C THR A 176 -24.88 12.06 -4.88
N GLU A 177 -24.41 10.91 -5.38
CA GLU A 177 -23.37 10.86 -6.44
C GLU A 177 -23.88 11.41 -7.77
N GLU A 178 -25.18 11.32 -8.05
CA GLU A 178 -25.81 11.92 -9.24
C GLU A 178 -26.03 13.43 -9.11
N ARG A 179 -25.99 13.97 -7.88
CA ARG A 179 -26.27 15.38 -7.59
C ARG A 179 -24.98 16.18 -7.35
N GLY A 180 -23.97 16.00 -8.19
CA GLY A 180 -22.90 16.97 -8.49
C GLY A 180 -22.01 17.50 -7.34
N LYS A 181 -22.10 16.97 -6.12
CA LYS A 181 -21.16 17.26 -5.02
C LYS A 181 -20.59 15.95 -4.49
N ALA A 182 -19.76 15.29 -5.31
CA ALA A 182 -18.78 14.36 -4.74
C ALA A 182 -17.97 15.18 -3.72
N ARG A 183 -17.79 14.67 -2.50
CA ARG A 183 -16.86 15.29 -1.56
C ARG A 183 -15.47 15.14 -2.18
N ASP A 184 -14.91 16.24 -2.65
CA ASP A 184 -13.54 16.28 -3.17
C ASP A 184 -12.57 16.11 -2.00
N GLY A 185 -11.51 15.33 -2.20
CA GLY A 185 -10.47 15.07 -1.21
C GLY A 185 -10.50 13.69 -0.54
N PHE A 186 -9.74 13.55 0.54
CA PHE A 186 -9.47 12.26 1.21
C PHE A 186 -10.74 11.55 1.72
N CYS A 187 -11.75 12.30 2.17
CA CYS A 187 -13.00 11.74 2.68
C CYS A 187 -14.02 11.37 1.59
N GLY A 188 -13.63 11.42 0.31
CA GLY A 188 -14.47 11.02 -0.83
C GLY A 188 -14.62 9.50 -0.99
N PRO A 189 -15.62 9.03 -1.75
CA PRO A 189 -15.87 7.58 -1.95
C PRO A 189 -14.73 6.87 -2.71
N ALA A 190 -13.97 7.59 -3.53
CA ALA A 190 -12.85 7.02 -4.28
C ALA A 190 -11.68 6.57 -3.38
N ALA A 191 -11.47 7.22 -2.24
CA ALA A 191 -10.42 6.88 -1.30
C ALA A 191 -10.72 5.60 -0.50
N PHE A 192 -11.99 5.17 -0.43
CA PHE A 192 -12.44 4.04 0.40
C PHE A 192 -11.59 2.77 0.19
N VAL A 193 -11.43 2.35 -1.07
CA VAL A 193 -10.71 1.11 -1.39
C VAL A 193 -9.24 1.17 -0.97
N TYR A 194 -8.62 2.34 -1.05
CA TYR A 194 -7.24 2.55 -0.63
C TYR A 194 -7.10 2.59 0.89
N VAL A 195 -8.09 3.15 1.60
CA VAL A 195 -8.14 3.11 3.07
C VAL A 195 -8.26 1.67 3.56
N VAL A 196 -9.23 0.90 3.02
CA VAL A 196 -9.40 -0.52 3.36
C VAL A 196 -8.13 -1.31 3.08
N HIS A 197 -7.53 -1.12 1.91
CA HIS A 197 -6.26 -1.75 1.56
C HIS A 197 -5.16 -1.39 2.57
N SER A 198 -4.96 -0.10 2.86
CA SER A 198 -3.94 0.35 3.81
C SER A 198 -4.16 -0.19 5.22
N THR A 199 -5.40 -0.25 5.69
CA THR A 199 -5.76 -0.79 7.00
C THR A 199 -5.48 -2.30 7.06
N ALA A 200 -5.86 -3.05 6.02
CA ALA A 200 -5.56 -4.48 5.94
C ALA A 200 -4.04 -4.74 5.95
N LEU A 201 -3.27 -3.96 5.17
CA LEU A 201 -1.80 -4.05 5.18
C LEU A 201 -1.20 -3.66 6.53
N LEU A 202 -1.73 -2.64 7.20
CA LEU A 202 -1.26 -2.21 8.52
C LEU A 202 -1.49 -3.31 9.54
N LEU A 203 -2.71 -3.87 9.62
CA LEU A 203 -3.05 -4.94 10.56
C LEU A 203 -2.17 -6.17 10.32
N PHE A 204 -2.10 -6.64 9.08
CA PHE A 204 -1.27 -7.80 8.72
C PHE A 204 0.21 -7.55 8.97
N GLY A 205 0.74 -6.40 8.53
CA GLY A 205 2.15 -6.08 8.66
C GLY A 205 2.56 -5.87 10.12
N PHE A 206 1.71 -5.26 10.93
CA PHE A 206 1.96 -5.07 12.35
C PHE A 206 1.90 -6.39 13.13
N SER A 207 0.96 -7.29 12.81
CA SER A 207 0.80 -8.54 13.54
C SER A 207 1.71 -9.66 13.06
N CYS A 208 2.03 -9.72 11.77
CA CYS A 208 2.66 -10.90 11.16
C CYS A 208 4.06 -10.64 10.61
N MET A 209 4.50 -9.39 10.45
CA MET A 209 5.82 -9.04 9.92
C MET A 209 6.69 -8.38 10.98
N HIS A 210 8.00 -8.31 10.71
CA HIS A 210 8.91 -7.50 11.51
C HIS A 210 8.56 -6.02 11.35
N VAL A 211 8.29 -5.35 12.47
CA VAL A 211 7.78 -3.98 12.50
C VAL A 211 8.75 -2.97 11.88
N GLN A 212 10.06 -3.28 11.85
CA GLN A 212 11.08 -2.51 11.12
C GLN A 212 10.73 -2.31 9.63
N VAL A 213 10.17 -3.34 8.99
CA VAL A 213 9.87 -3.31 7.55
C VAL A 213 8.50 -2.67 7.27
N LEU A 214 7.68 -2.44 8.31
CA LEU A 214 6.31 -1.95 8.18
C LEU A 214 6.22 -0.59 7.49
N THR A 215 7.13 0.34 7.83
CA THR A 215 7.19 1.67 7.22
C THR A 215 7.41 1.60 5.70
N ARG A 216 8.41 0.81 5.25
CA ARG A 216 8.66 0.60 3.82
C ARG A 216 7.50 -0.14 3.15
N PHE A 217 6.95 -1.14 3.83
CA PHE A 217 5.85 -1.95 3.33
C PHE A 217 4.64 -1.07 3.00
N LEU A 218 4.19 -0.25 3.96
CA LEU A 218 3.07 0.67 3.78
C LEU A 218 3.37 1.76 2.74
N GLY A 219 4.56 2.38 2.79
CA GLY A 219 4.95 3.42 1.84
C GLY A 219 5.02 2.95 0.39
N SER A 220 5.41 1.69 0.15
CA SER A 220 5.48 1.12 -1.21
C SER A 220 4.16 0.54 -1.72
N SER A 221 3.20 0.26 -0.83
CA SER A 221 1.99 -0.50 -1.19
C SER A 221 0.71 0.34 -1.22
N SER A 222 0.67 1.47 -0.49
CA SER A 222 -0.54 2.28 -0.36
C SER A 222 -0.26 3.78 -0.48
N PRO A 223 -1.08 4.52 -1.25
CA PRO A 223 -0.93 5.97 -1.34
C PRO A 223 -1.46 6.72 -0.09
N ILE A 224 -2.17 6.02 0.82
CA ILE A 224 -2.79 6.63 2.01
C ILE A 224 -1.76 7.31 2.91
N LEU A 225 -0.55 6.74 3.02
CA LEU A 225 0.53 7.34 3.79
C LEU A 225 0.93 8.73 3.27
N TYR A 226 0.66 9.04 2.01
CA TYR A 226 0.97 10.34 1.40
C TYR A 226 -0.28 11.22 1.31
N TRP A 227 -1.43 10.64 0.95
CA TRP A 227 -2.68 11.40 0.80
C TRP A 227 -3.22 11.93 2.11
N PHE A 228 -3.12 11.17 3.20
CA PHE A 228 -3.67 11.61 4.48
C PHE A 228 -2.87 12.78 5.08
N PRO A 229 -1.52 12.77 5.12
CA PRO A 229 -0.75 13.95 5.52
C PRO A 229 -0.99 15.16 4.61
N ALA A 230 -1.13 14.95 3.29
CA ALA A 230 -1.47 16.04 2.37
C ALA A 230 -2.84 16.65 2.70
N TYR A 231 -3.83 15.81 3.03
CA TYR A 231 -5.14 16.24 3.52
C TYR A 231 -5.03 17.05 4.83
N LEU A 232 -4.23 16.59 5.80
CA LEU A 232 -4.03 17.31 7.06
C LEU A 232 -3.36 18.67 6.85
N LEU A 233 -2.33 18.73 6.01
CA LEU A 233 -1.67 19.98 5.64
C LEU A 233 -2.66 20.94 4.97
N GLN A 234 -3.47 20.43 4.04
CA GLN A 234 -4.49 21.23 3.38
C GLN A 234 -5.53 21.74 4.40
N GLU A 235 -6.01 20.93 5.34
CA GLU A 235 -7.02 21.36 6.31
C GLU A 235 -6.49 22.40 7.33
N HIS A 236 -5.22 22.28 7.75
CA HIS A 236 -4.68 23.07 8.86
C HIS A 236 -3.87 24.31 8.43
N GLU A 237 -3.44 24.41 7.17
CA GLU A 237 -2.58 25.51 6.72
C GLU A 237 -3.29 26.49 5.77
N PRO A 238 -3.67 27.70 6.25
CA PRO A 238 -4.33 28.72 5.43
C PRO A 238 -3.48 29.17 4.22
N LEU A 239 -2.16 29.01 4.31
CA LEU A 239 -1.22 29.34 3.22
C LEU A 239 -1.44 28.49 1.95
N LEU A 240 -2.00 27.29 2.08
CA LEU A 240 -2.33 26.46 0.93
C LEU A 240 -3.65 26.88 0.28
N TRP A 241 -4.53 27.56 1.02
CA TRP A 241 -5.78 28.11 0.50
C TRP A 241 -5.59 29.48 -0.16
N SER A 242 -4.67 30.29 0.36
CA SER A 242 -4.44 31.67 -0.14
C SER A 242 -3.81 31.74 -1.53
N ALA A 243 -3.35 30.64 -2.11
CA ALA A 243 -2.99 30.59 -3.54
C ALA A 243 -4.21 30.66 -4.48
N GLY A 244 -5.44 30.49 -3.96
CA GLY A 244 -6.68 30.51 -4.76
C GLY A 244 -7.67 31.61 -4.40
N THR A 245 -7.44 32.40 -3.35
CA THR A 245 -8.38 33.45 -2.92
C THR A 245 -7.65 34.60 -2.23
N ASP A 246 -7.17 35.57 -3.01
CA ASP A 246 -6.91 36.91 -2.51
C ASP A 246 -8.16 37.77 -2.74
N ASN A 247 -9.02 37.83 -1.71
CA ASN A 247 -9.66 39.07 -1.26
C ASN A 247 -10.46 38.83 0.03
N PRO A 248 -10.10 39.46 1.16
CA PRO A 248 -11.00 39.61 2.29
C PRO A 248 -11.74 40.95 2.16
N LYS A 249 -12.96 40.94 1.63
CA LYS A 249 -13.92 42.03 1.88
C LYS A 249 -15.32 41.45 2.13
N SER A 250 -15.71 41.57 3.40
CA SER A 250 -17.08 41.81 3.91
C SER A 250 -18.28 41.20 3.18
N GLY A 251 -19.02 40.32 3.88
CA GLY A 251 -20.47 40.16 3.70
C GLY A 251 -20.98 38.80 3.20
N LYS A 252 -21.67 38.09 4.10
CA LYS A 252 -22.73 37.05 3.97
C LYS A 252 -22.71 35.98 2.85
N PRO A 253 -23.17 34.74 3.16
CA PRO A 253 -23.04 33.59 2.27
C PRO A 253 -24.21 33.47 1.27
N LEU A 254 -23.94 33.39 -0.03
CA LEU A 254 -24.94 33.02 -1.05
C LEU A 254 -24.31 32.26 -2.22
N LEU A 255 -24.62 30.96 -2.26
CA LEU A 255 -25.05 30.18 -3.42
C LEU A 255 -24.46 30.53 -4.82
N GLY A 256 -23.56 29.67 -5.27
CA GLY A 256 -23.53 29.17 -6.65
C GLY A 256 -22.87 30.03 -7.71
N LYS A 257 -21.72 29.57 -8.22
CA LYS A 257 -21.50 29.22 -9.64
C LYS A 257 -20.06 28.73 -9.83
N SER A 258 -19.95 27.56 -10.45
CA SER A 258 -18.71 27.05 -11.04
C SER A 258 -18.32 27.94 -12.21
N ALA A 259 -17.09 28.42 -12.23
CA ALA A 259 -16.46 28.94 -13.43
C ALA A 259 -14.99 28.52 -13.42
N SER A 260 -14.67 27.59 -14.32
CA SER A 260 -13.33 27.29 -14.78
C SER A 260 -12.64 28.57 -15.27
N ARG A 261 -11.55 28.97 -14.62
CA ARG A 261 -10.56 29.84 -15.25
C ARG A 261 -9.16 29.40 -14.82
N CYS A 262 -8.46 28.87 -15.82
CA CYS A 262 -7.05 28.52 -15.73
C CYS A 262 -6.28 29.84 -15.70
N GLU A 263 -5.92 30.33 -14.52
CA GLU A 263 -5.07 31.50 -14.36
C GLU A 263 -3.61 31.11 -14.19
N LYS A 264 -2.82 31.75 -15.04
CA LYS A 264 -1.41 31.54 -15.34
C LYS A 264 -0.60 32.32 -14.30
N GLY A 265 -0.54 31.82 -13.06
CA GLY A 265 0.35 32.29 -12.01
C GLY A 265 1.57 31.37 -11.92
N THR A 266 2.77 31.93 -11.73
CA THR A 266 4.00 31.18 -11.49
C THR A 266 3.75 30.02 -10.54
N SER A 267 4.08 28.81 -10.97
CA SER A 267 3.85 27.56 -10.25
C SER A 267 4.75 27.48 -9.02
N ASP A 268 4.46 28.29 -8.00
CA ASP A 268 5.15 28.22 -6.72
C ASP A 268 4.76 26.89 -6.07
N ASN A 269 5.74 25.99 -5.96
CA ASN A 269 5.53 24.68 -5.39
C ASN A 269 4.97 24.83 -3.95
N PRO A 270 3.78 24.29 -3.64
CA PRO A 270 3.12 24.49 -2.35
C PRO A 270 3.98 24.01 -1.18
N VAL A 271 4.78 22.96 -1.39
CA VAL A 271 5.72 22.45 -0.37
C VAL A 271 6.82 23.47 -0.12
N VAL A 272 7.42 24.04 -1.17
CA VAL A 272 8.46 25.07 -1.03
C VAL A 272 7.92 26.28 -0.28
N ARG A 273 6.68 26.70 -0.58
CA ARG A 273 6.01 27.79 0.13
C ARG A 273 5.85 27.50 1.63
N LEU A 274 5.46 26.28 2.00
CA LEU A 274 5.37 25.87 3.41
C LEU A 274 6.76 25.88 4.09
N LEU A 275 7.80 25.39 3.40
CA LEU A 275 9.16 25.35 3.94
C LEU A 275 9.75 26.74 4.16
N LEU A 276 9.51 27.68 3.23
CA LEU A 276 9.93 29.08 3.41
C LEU A 276 9.22 29.76 4.58
N ASN A 277 7.98 29.36 4.87
CA ASN A 277 7.18 29.90 5.97
C ASN A 277 7.19 29.01 7.22
N TRP A 278 8.24 28.20 7.42
CA TRP A 278 8.31 27.18 8.49
C TRP A 278 7.93 27.68 9.88
N ARG A 279 8.35 28.90 10.26
CA ARG A 279 8.07 29.46 11.59
C ARG A 279 6.58 29.65 11.85
N SER A 280 5.83 30.01 10.81
CA SER A 280 4.40 30.33 10.86
C SER A 280 3.49 29.10 10.82
N LEU A 281 4.03 27.91 10.54
CA LEU A 281 3.25 26.67 10.45
C LEU A 281 2.73 26.18 11.81
N THR A 282 1.61 25.48 11.78
CA THR A 282 1.07 24.79 12.96
C THR A 282 2.04 23.70 13.47
N PRO A 283 2.02 23.35 14.77
CA PRO A 283 2.85 22.27 15.31
C PRO A 283 2.65 20.94 14.57
N LEU A 284 1.41 20.62 14.20
CA LEU A 284 1.08 19.41 13.44
C LEU A 284 1.79 19.38 12.07
N SER A 285 1.69 20.47 11.30
CA SER A 285 2.33 20.58 9.99
C SER A 285 3.84 20.51 10.08
N LYS A 286 4.44 21.14 11.10
CA LYS A 286 5.88 21.02 11.40
C LYS A 286 6.28 19.58 11.66
N SER A 287 5.50 18.85 12.47
CA SER A 287 5.77 17.43 12.75
C SER A 287 5.65 16.56 11.50
N ILE A 288 4.63 16.75 10.67
CA ILE A 288 4.43 16.00 9.43
C ILE A 288 5.59 16.26 8.46
N LEU A 289 5.86 17.53 8.13
CA LEU A 289 6.92 17.88 7.18
C LEU A 289 8.29 17.48 7.72
N GLY A 290 8.54 17.69 9.02
CA GLY A 290 9.79 17.32 9.68
C GLY A 290 10.01 15.81 9.65
N PHE A 291 8.96 15.00 9.84
CA PHE A 291 9.05 13.55 9.70
C PHE A 291 9.42 13.13 8.28
N PHE A 292 8.71 13.62 7.25
CA PHE A 292 8.99 13.22 5.87
C PHE A 292 10.35 13.70 5.37
N LEU A 293 10.72 14.95 5.66
CA LEU A 293 12.04 15.50 5.31
C LEU A 293 13.16 14.80 6.09
N GLY A 294 12.96 14.55 7.38
CA GLY A 294 13.92 13.84 8.21
C GLY A 294 14.13 12.41 7.75
N TYR A 295 13.05 11.67 7.46
CA TYR A 295 13.12 10.31 6.92
C TYR A 295 13.83 10.28 5.56
N TRP A 296 13.53 11.23 4.68
CA TRP A 296 14.20 11.35 3.39
C TRP A 296 15.70 11.67 3.54
N LEU A 297 16.05 12.67 4.34
CA LEU A 297 17.44 13.08 4.57
C LEU A 297 18.25 11.97 5.23
N LEU A 298 17.71 11.35 6.28
CA LEU A 298 18.35 10.22 6.95
C LEU A 298 18.56 9.07 5.98
N GLY A 299 17.56 8.81 5.13
CA GLY A 299 17.69 7.78 4.12
C GLY A 299 18.72 8.07 3.05
N LEU A 300 18.85 9.33 2.63
CA LEU A 300 19.89 9.75 1.71
C LEU A 300 21.28 9.54 2.34
N ILE A 301 21.48 10.00 3.57
CA ILE A 301 22.75 9.88 4.30
C ILE A 301 23.13 8.40 4.44
N LEU A 302 22.22 7.56 4.91
CA LEU A 302 22.53 6.15 5.16
C LEU A 302 22.73 5.36 3.86
N HIS A 303 21.97 5.66 2.81
CA HIS A 303 22.12 5.03 1.50
C HIS A 303 23.47 5.37 0.86
N CYS A 304 23.89 6.64 0.89
CA CYS A 304 25.18 7.07 0.35
C CYS A 304 26.38 6.44 1.08
N ASN A 305 26.20 6.02 2.33
CA ASN A 305 27.22 5.34 3.12
C ASN A 305 27.12 3.80 3.07
N PHE A 306 26.30 3.25 2.16
CA PHE A 306 26.07 1.79 2.01
C PHE A 306 25.58 1.09 3.28
N PHE A 307 25.04 1.83 4.24
CA PHE A 307 24.41 1.22 5.40
C PHE A 307 23.09 0.57 4.98
N PRO A 308 22.69 -0.53 5.64
CA PRO A 308 21.37 -1.12 5.42
C PRO A 308 20.30 -0.15 5.93
N TRP A 309 19.86 0.73 5.04
CA TRP A 309 18.71 1.60 5.24
C TRP A 309 17.52 1.05 4.45
N THR A 310 16.49 0.67 5.20
CA THR A 310 15.26 -0.03 4.81
C THR A 310 15.32 -1.55 4.60
#